data_AF-A0A7V4CWU2-F1
#
_entry.id   AF-A0A7V4CWU2-F1
#
_cell.length_a   1.000
_cell.length_b   1.000
_cell.length_c   1.000
_cell.angle_alpha   90.00
_cell.angle_beta   90.00
_cell.angle_gamma   90.00
#
_symmetry.space_group_name_H-M   'P 1'
#
loop_
_entity.id
_entity.type
_entity.pdbx_description
1 polymer ?
#
loop_
_entity_poly.entity_id
_entity_poly.type
_entity_poly.pdbx_seq_one_letter_code
_entity_poly.pdbx_strand_id
1 'polypeptide(L)'
;MTLSTVAQELAWLYLAAPTLVGSVRDFAVFLARSEPEIAAAVVELAPFKCVVLDREDATLGASAITFEETTDDNRRALTAALTALAPAGGQPRRRSAFGYSPVLVGRDPRMLDVYDTIERVSHTNATVLLLGESGVGKEVVARTIHAESLRADRPFVVIDCAAIPPSLLESELFGHERGAFTSAVATRIGKFEEADGGTVFLDEIGELPLDLQAKLLRVLQTRQFTRIGRPVPVSVDVRFIASTNVDLERRVREGTFRDDLFYRLNVVTVRIPPLRERRADIPLLVQRILASLSRRNGVAPRWLEPEALGRLVSYAWPGNVRELENVLERALILARGPMITAADLALSDAPADGAPPRPEPLRTLREVEMEHIRRVLDATDGNESRAARILGIHRDTLSRKLRRLRGPVNGVRSEWRA
;
A
#
# COMPACT_ATOMS: atom_id res chain seq x y z
N MET A 1 1.43 -37.92 5.50
CA MET A 1 2.21 -36.71 5.84
C MET A 1 1.40 -35.51 5.39
N THR A 2 1.10 -34.58 6.28
CA THR A 2 0.46 -33.31 5.91
C THR A 2 1.53 -32.39 5.35
N LEU A 3 1.51 -32.15 4.04
CA LEU A 3 2.37 -31.18 3.39
C LEU A 3 2.03 -29.77 3.91
N SER A 4 3.03 -28.93 4.12
CA SER A 4 2.86 -27.51 4.40
C SER A 4 2.12 -26.80 3.26
N THR A 5 1.50 -25.66 3.54
CA THR A 5 0.78 -24.86 2.53
C THR A 5 1.70 -24.46 1.38
N VAL A 6 2.99 -24.21 1.65
CA VAL A 6 3.98 -23.88 0.61
C VAL A 6 4.30 -25.10 -0.25
N ALA A 7 4.48 -26.27 0.35
CA ALA A 7 4.70 -27.53 -0.39
C ALA A 7 3.49 -27.93 -1.24
N GLN A 8 2.26 -27.68 -0.76
CA GLN A 8 1.03 -27.93 -1.52
C GLN A 8 0.95 -27.05 -2.78
N GLU A 9 1.25 -25.76 -2.67
CA GLU A 9 1.25 -24.83 -3.81
C GLU A 9 2.34 -25.19 -4.83
N LEU A 10 3.55 -25.54 -4.38
CA LEU A 10 4.62 -26.03 -5.24
C LEU A 10 4.25 -27.34 -5.96
N ALA A 11 3.53 -28.24 -5.28
CA ALA A 11 3.05 -29.48 -5.87
C ALA A 11 1.96 -29.23 -6.94
N TRP A 12 1.05 -28.28 -6.70
CA TRP A 12 0.05 -27.87 -7.71
C TRP A 12 0.69 -27.23 -8.93
N LEU A 13 1.69 -26.38 -8.71
CA LEU A 13 2.50 -25.77 -9.78
C LEU A 13 3.09 -26.89 -10.65
N TYR A 14 3.80 -27.82 -10.01
CA TYR A 14 4.50 -28.92 -10.66
C TYR A 14 3.56 -29.87 -11.42
N LEU A 15 2.36 -30.16 -10.88
CA LEU A 15 1.36 -30.99 -11.57
C LEU A 15 0.72 -30.30 -12.79
N ALA A 16 0.67 -28.97 -12.80
CA ALA A 16 0.03 -28.19 -13.87
C ALA A 16 0.91 -28.07 -15.14
N ALA A 17 2.24 -28.16 -15.02
CA ALA A 17 3.16 -28.07 -16.15
C ALA A 17 4.48 -28.81 -15.88
N PRO A 18 4.71 -30.01 -16.44
CA PRO A 18 5.90 -30.83 -16.19
C PRO A 18 7.24 -30.17 -16.59
N THR A 19 7.21 -29.12 -17.41
CA THR A 19 8.39 -28.41 -17.95
C THR A 19 8.48 -26.96 -17.48
N LEU A 20 8.22 -26.67 -16.19
CA LEU A 20 8.23 -25.30 -15.65
C LEU A 20 9.59 -24.62 -15.88
N VAL A 21 9.67 -23.47 -16.58
CA VAL A 21 8.93 -22.22 -16.37
C VAL A 21 8.17 -21.74 -17.62
N GLY A 22 6.84 -21.59 -17.55
CA GLY A 22 6.00 -21.15 -18.68
C GLY A 22 5.13 -19.90 -18.43
N SER A 23 4.95 -19.46 -17.18
CA SER A 23 4.15 -18.28 -16.87
C SER A 23 4.82 -17.42 -15.79
N VAL A 24 4.96 -16.13 -16.11
CA VAL A 24 5.56 -15.11 -15.23
C VAL A 24 4.81 -15.00 -13.90
N ARG A 25 3.52 -15.33 -13.88
CA ARG A 25 2.68 -15.31 -12.67
C ARG A 25 3.09 -16.39 -11.67
N ASP A 26 3.44 -17.56 -12.18
CA ASP A 26 3.70 -18.76 -11.40
C ASP A 26 5.14 -18.74 -10.84
N PHE A 27 6.08 -18.20 -11.64
CA PHE A 27 7.43 -17.87 -11.20
C PHE A 27 7.45 -16.72 -10.17
N ALA A 28 6.49 -15.80 -10.22
CA ALA A 28 6.38 -14.70 -9.26
C ALA A 28 5.85 -15.16 -7.88
N VAL A 29 4.99 -16.19 -7.83
CA VAL A 29 4.56 -16.81 -6.55
C VAL A 29 5.75 -17.48 -5.87
N PHE A 30 6.60 -18.14 -6.66
CA PHE A 30 7.83 -18.77 -6.21
C PHE A 30 8.81 -17.77 -5.58
N LEU A 31 9.03 -16.62 -6.23
CA LEU A 31 9.88 -15.54 -5.70
C LEU A 31 9.31 -14.81 -4.47
N ALA A 32 8.01 -14.93 -4.20
CA ALA A 32 7.33 -14.22 -3.12
C ALA A 32 7.38 -14.94 -1.75
N ARG A 33 8.07 -16.08 -1.66
CA ARG A 33 8.31 -16.87 -0.45
C ARG A 33 9.76 -16.74 0.01
N SER A 34 10.01 -16.86 1.30
CA SER A 34 11.37 -16.74 1.86
C SER A 34 12.23 -17.97 1.51
N GLU A 35 13.54 -17.80 1.32
CA GLU A 35 14.50 -18.90 1.10
C GLU A 35 14.33 -20.06 2.11
N PRO A 36 14.17 -19.82 3.43
CA PRO A 36 13.96 -20.91 4.40
C PRO A 36 12.61 -21.63 4.26
N GLU A 37 11.53 -20.95 3.87
CA GLU A 37 10.23 -21.59 3.63
C GLU A 37 10.26 -22.49 2.40
N ILE A 38 10.93 -22.04 1.34
CA ILE A 38 11.10 -22.82 0.11
C ILE A 38 11.99 -24.03 0.39
N ALA A 39 13.11 -23.85 1.11
CA ALA A 39 13.99 -24.94 1.50
C ALA A 39 13.27 -26.00 2.35
N ALA A 40 12.46 -25.59 3.33
CA ALA A 40 11.65 -26.50 4.14
C ALA A 40 10.60 -27.27 3.29
N ALA A 41 9.92 -26.57 2.38
CA ALA A 41 8.94 -27.19 1.49
C ALA A 41 9.58 -28.20 0.51
N VAL A 42 10.81 -27.94 0.04
CA VAL A 42 11.56 -28.89 -0.81
C VAL A 42 11.88 -30.17 -0.05
N VAL A 43 12.27 -30.09 1.22
CA VAL A 43 12.52 -31.26 2.08
C VAL A 43 11.24 -32.11 2.24
N GLU A 44 10.06 -31.48 2.33
CA GLU A 44 8.78 -32.19 2.40
C GLU A 44 8.39 -32.90 1.10
N LEU A 45 8.86 -32.41 -0.06
CA LEU A 45 8.54 -32.93 -1.40
C LEU A 45 9.54 -33.95 -1.94
N ALA A 46 10.72 -34.06 -1.31
CA ALA A 46 11.77 -35.02 -1.65
C ALA A 46 11.29 -36.48 -1.86
N PRO A 47 10.31 -37.02 -1.11
CA PRO A 47 9.80 -38.38 -1.32
C PRO A 47 9.16 -38.63 -2.69
N PHE A 48 8.75 -37.59 -3.42
CA PHE A 48 8.04 -37.70 -4.71
C PHE A 48 8.95 -37.53 -5.94
N LYS A 49 10.29 -37.51 -5.74
CA LYS A 49 11.30 -37.13 -6.75
C LYS A 49 11.10 -35.74 -7.37
N CYS A 50 10.32 -34.90 -6.70
CA CYS A 50 10.13 -33.53 -7.08
C CYS A 50 11.22 -32.70 -6.38
N VAL A 51 12.26 -32.34 -7.13
CA VAL A 51 13.37 -31.40 -6.81
C VAL A 51 14.62 -32.01 -6.17
N VAL A 52 15.78 -31.70 -6.80
CA VAL A 52 17.09 -31.59 -6.15
C VAL A 52 17.62 -30.18 -6.39
N LEU A 53 18.05 -29.51 -5.32
CA LEU A 53 18.88 -28.31 -5.36
C LEU A 53 20.30 -28.76 -5.06
N ASP A 54 21.29 -28.39 -5.88
CA ASP A 54 22.67 -28.46 -5.41
C ASP A 54 23.47 -27.20 -5.64
N ARG A 55 24.33 -26.94 -4.66
CA ARG A 55 24.93 -25.67 -4.29
C ARG A 55 26.41 -25.92 -4.02
N GLU A 56 27.28 -25.50 -4.93
CA GLU A 56 28.70 -25.33 -4.57
C GLU A 56 29.19 -23.86 -4.65
N ASP A 57 28.57 -22.95 -5.41
CA ASP A 57 29.08 -21.56 -5.52
C ASP A 57 27.98 -20.48 -5.43
N ALA A 58 27.17 -20.48 -4.37
CA ALA A 58 26.15 -19.45 -4.17
C ALA A 58 26.72 -18.18 -3.51
N THR A 59 27.57 -17.46 -4.24
CA THR A 59 27.74 -16.01 -4.08
C THR A 59 26.91 -15.29 -5.15
N LEU A 60 25.91 -14.52 -4.70
CA LEU A 60 25.14 -13.49 -5.42
C LEU A 60 24.23 -13.92 -6.59
N GLY A 61 22.92 -13.69 -6.39
CA GLY A 61 21.97 -13.39 -7.47
C GLY A 61 21.38 -14.57 -8.23
N ALA A 62 20.12 -14.92 -7.91
CA ALA A 62 19.17 -15.73 -8.69
C ALA A 62 19.76 -16.62 -9.80
N SER A 63 19.97 -17.91 -9.54
CA SER A 63 20.37 -18.88 -10.57
C SER A 63 19.69 -20.24 -10.38
N ALA A 64 18.77 -20.50 -11.33
CA ALA A 64 18.14 -21.75 -11.79
C ALA A 64 17.81 -22.86 -10.77
N ILE A 65 16.51 -23.03 -10.51
CA ILE A 65 15.95 -24.23 -9.89
C ILE A 65 15.40 -25.10 -11.01
N THR A 66 15.90 -26.32 -11.13
CA THR A 66 15.45 -27.31 -12.10
C THR A 66 14.69 -28.41 -11.39
N PHE A 67 13.50 -28.72 -11.89
CA PHE A 67 12.72 -29.87 -11.45
C PHE A 67 13.00 -31.03 -12.42
N GLU A 68 13.29 -32.22 -11.89
CA GLU A 68 13.29 -33.44 -12.71
C GLU A 68 11.85 -33.84 -13.07
N GLU A 69 11.67 -34.54 -14.19
CA GLU A 69 10.39 -35.09 -14.61
C GLU A 69 10.00 -36.28 -13.70
N THR A 70 8.82 -36.21 -13.09
CA THR A 70 8.35 -37.24 -12.16
C THR A 70 7.79 -38.43 -12.93
N THR A 71 7.95 -39.62 -12.37
CA THR A 71 7.28 -40.82 -12.88
C THR A 71 5.77 -40.74 -12.68
N ASP A 72 4.98 -41.36 -13.56
CA ASP A 72 3.50 -41.37 -13.45
C ASP A 72 2.99 -41.94 -12.11
N ASP A 73 3.71 -42.89 -11.51
CA ASP A 73 3.37 -43.45 -10.19
C ASP A 73 3.52 -42.42 -9.06
N ASN A 74 4.60 -41.65 -9.07
CA ASN A 74 4.81 -40.53 -8.13
C ASN A 74 3.80 -39.40 -8.36
N ARG A 75 3.44 -39.14 -9.62
CA ARG A 75 2.39 -38.17 -9.97
C ARG A 75 1.04 -38.56 -9.39
N ARG A 76 0.67 -39.85 -9.50
CA ARG A 76 -0.53 -40.42 -8.88
C ARG A 76 -0.48 -40.36 -7.36
N ALA A 77 0.66 -40.70 -6.74
CA ALA A 77 0.84 -40.63 -5.30
C ALA A 77 0.72 -39.18 -4.77
N LEU A 78 1.31 -38.21 -5.47
CA LEU A 78 1.21 -36.78 -5.14
C LEU A 78 -0.22 -36.26 -5.29
N THR A 79 -0.91 -36.65 -6.37
CA THR A 79 -2.31 -36.29 -6.61
C THR A 79 -3.23 -36.88 -5.55
N ALA A 80 -3.02 -38.14 -5.16
CA ALA A 80 -3.76 -38.81 -4.10
C ALA A 80 -3.51 -38.18 -2.73
N ALA A 81 -2.28 -37.79 -2.41
CA ALA A 81 -1.93 -37.09 -1.17
C ALA A 81 -2.63 -35.72 -1.08
N LEU A 82 -2.65 -34.95 -2.18
CA LEU A 82 -3.35 -33.65 -2.24
C LEU A 82 -4.88 -33.81 -2.18
N THR A 83 -5.42 -34.85 -2.83
CA THR A 83 -6.86 -35.12 -2.86
C THR A 83 -7.37 -35.63 -1.50
N ALA A 84 -6.58 -36.44 -0.79
CA ALA A 84 -6.91 -36.91 0.56
C ALA A 84 -6.90 -35.79 1.62
N LEU A 85 -6.23 -34.67 1.33
CA LEU A 85 -6.23 -33.46 2.17
C LEU A 85 -7.37 -32.50 1.82
N ALA A 86 -8.07 -32.71 0.69
CA ALA A 86 -9.26 -31.96 0.33
C ALA A 86 -10.49 -32.60 0.98
N PRO A 87 -11.33 -31.84 1.73
CA PRO A 87 -12.53 -32.41 2.30
C PRO A 87 -13.51 -32.84 1.20
N ALA A 88 -13.96 -34.09 1.27
CA ALA A 88 -14.91 -34.66 0.35
C ALA A 88 -16.26 -33.91 0.42
N GLY A 89 -16.73 -33.40 -0.72
CA GLY A 89 -18.11 -32.91 -0.86
C GLY A 89 -18.31 -31.44 -0.51
N GLY A 90 -17.74 -30.55 -1.34
CA GLY A 90 -18.16 -29.15 -1.42
C GLY A 90 -17.57 -28.54 -2.67
N GLN A 91 -18.39 -27.86 -3.49
CA GLN A 91 -17.91 -26.92 -4.50
C GLN A 91 -16.71 -26.16 -3.96
N PRO A 92 -15.69 -25.83 -4.79
CA PRO A 92 -14.50 -25.14 -4.33
C PRO A 92 -14.97 -23.91 -3.58
N ARG A 93 -14.94 -24.00 -2.24
CA ARG A 93 -15.16 -22.85 -1.38
C ARG A 93 -14.03 -21.96 -1.81
N ARG A 94 -14.37 -20.91 -2.57
CA ARG A 94 -13.63 -19.67 -2.63
C ARG A 94 -13.41 -19.27 -1.18
N ARG A 95 -12.38 -19.85 -0.55
CA ARG A 95 -11.60 -19.19 0.47
C ARG A 95 -11.06 -18.00 -0.28
N SER A 96 -11.77 -16.89 -0.12
CA SER A 96 -11.34 -15.59 -0.55
C SER A 96 -9.88 -15.45 -0.14
N ALA A 97 -9.05 -15.48 -1.17
CA ALA A 97 -7.62 -15.37 -1.11
C ALA A 97 -7.27 -13.92 -0.80
N PHE A 98 -7.63 -13.42 0.40
CA PHE A 98 -7.40 -12.02 0.78
C PHE A 98 -5.93 -11.67 1.04
N GLY A 99 -5.00 -12.62 0.82
CA GLY A 99 -3.61 -12.24 0.58
C GLY A 99 -3.40 -11.48 -0.74
N TYR A 100 -4.28 -11.68 -1.74
CA TYR A 100 -4.12 -11.12 -3.08
C TYR A 100 -5.47 -11.01 -3.81
N SER A 101 -6.29 -10.03 -3.45
CA SER A 101 -7.27 -9.51 -4.42
C SER A 101 -6.48 -8.93 -5.62
N PRO A 102 -6.95 -9.06 -6.87
CA PRO A 102 -6.34 -8.40 -8.03
C PRO A 102 -6.22 -6.87 -7.86
N VAL A 103 -6.84 -6.30 -6.81
CA VAL A 103 -6.91 -4.86 -6.53
C VAL A 103 -6.21 -4.49 -5.21
N LEU A 104 -6.34 -5.27 -4.13
CA LEU A 104 -5.67 -5.03 -2.84
C LEU A 104 -4.48 -5.97 -2.58
N VAL A 105 -3.38 -5.45 -2.04
CA VAL A 105 -2.17 -6.20 -1.64
C VAL A 105 -1.76 -5.80 -0.24
N GLY A 106 -1.48 -6.79 0.61
CA GLY A 106 -0.93 -6.57 1.95
C GLY A 106 -0.74 -7.89 2.69
N ARG A 107 0.34 -7.98 3.47
CA ARG A 107 0.64 -9.05 4.43
C ARG A 107 0.77 -8.51 5.85
N ASP A 108 0.81 -7.19 6.03
CA ASP A 108 0.86 -6.57 7.34
C ASP A 108 -0.41 -6.92 8.17
N PRO A 109 -0.28 -7.30 9.44
CA PRO A 109 -1.42 -7.65 10.29
C PRO A 109 -2.52 -6.58 10.31
N ARG A 110 -2.15 -5.29 10.24
CA ARG A 110 -3.11 -4.18 10.23
C ARG A 110 -3.98 -4.17 8.98
N MET A 111 -3.43 -4.63 7.85
CA MET A 111 -4.17 -4.78 6.60
C MET A 111 -5.03 -6.05 6.60
N LEU A 112 -4.61 -7.11 7.29
CA LEU A 112 -5.43 -8.31 7.46
C LEU A 112 -6.73 -7.99 8.21
N ASP A 113 -6.68 -7.18 9.28
CA ASP A 113 -7.88 -6.73 10.00
C ASP A 113 -8.83 -5.91 9.09
N VAL A 114 -8.26 -5.11 8.18
CA VAL A 114 -9.02 -4.38 7.16
C VAL A 114 -9.71 -5.34 6.20
N TYR A 115 -9.01 -6.38 5.73
CA TYR A 115 -9.57 -7.40 4.84
C TYR A 115 -10.69 -8.20 5.50
N ASP A 116 -10.51 -8.64 6.74
CA ASP A 116 -11.54 -9.35 7.50
C ASP A 116 -12.80 -8.50 7.67
N THR A 117 -12.63 -7.19 7.81
CA THR A 117 -13.77 -6.26 7.86
C THR A 117 -14.42 -6.09 6.50
N ILE A 118 -13.63 -5.93 5.42
CA ILE A 118 -14.12 -5.86 4.04
C ILE A 118 -14.95 -7.09 3.68
N GLU A 119 -14.47 -8.29 4.00
CA GLU A 119 -15.18 -9.54 3.71
C GLU A 119 -16.57 -9.56 4.38
N ARG A 120 -16.62 -9.25 5.68
CA ARG A 120 -17.87 -9.24 6.44
C ARG A 120 -18.87 -8.22 5.91
N VAL A 121 -18.41 -7.03 5.54
CA VAL A 121 -19.31 -5.94 5.09
C VAL A 121 -19.74 -6.10 3.65
N SER A 122 -18.94 -6.74 2.79
CA SER A 122 -19.21 -6.86 1.36
C SER A 122 -20.54 -7.56 1.07
N HIS A 123 -20.91 -8.54 1.88
CA HIS A 123 -22.17 -9.29 1.76
C HIS A 123 -23.40 -8.57 2.34
N THR A 124 -23.28 -7.31 2.76
CA THR A 124 -24.37 -6.52 3.35
C THR A 124 -24.65 -5.25 2.55
N ASN A 125 -25.80 -4.63 2.79
CA ASN A 125 -26.13 -3.29 2.26
C ASN A 125 -25.78 -2.16 3.25
N ALA A 126 -24.98 -2.44 4.29
CA ALA A 126 -24.57 -1.43 5.26
C ALA A 126 -23.73 -0.34 4.60
N THR A 127 -23.92 0.90 5.06
CA THR A 127 -23.04 2.03 4.71
C THR A 127 -21.67 1.80 5.31
N VAL A 128 -20.62 1.96 4.51
CA VAL A 128 -19.24 1.82 4.97
C VAL A 128 -18.53 3.17 4.90
N LEU A 129 -17.91 3.58 6.01
CA LEU A 129 -17.08 4.79 6.10
C LEU A 129 -15.59 4.38 6.13
N LEU A 130 -14.86 4.76 5.10
CA LEU A 130 -13.43 4.52 4.95
C LEU A 130 -12.63 5.72 5.47
N LEU A 131 -11.85 5.50 6.52
CA LEU A 131 -10.98 6.52 7.12
C LEU A 131 -9.54 6.25 6.73
N GLY A 132 -8.80 7.29 6.37
CA GLY A 132 -7.37 7.18 6.13
C GLY A 132 -6.80 8.40 5.43
N GLU A 133 -5.49 8.56 5.54
CA GLU A 133 -4.75 9.66 4.91
C GLU A 133 -4.95 9.68 3.38
N SER A 134 -4.60 10.81 2.76
CA SER A 134 -4.61 10.87 1.30
C SER A 134 -3.61 9.86 0.73
N GLY A 135 -4.01 9.15 -0.33
CA GLY A 135 -3.14 8.21 -1.04
C GLY A 135 -2.98 6.82 -0.40
N VAL A 136 -3.69 6.47 0.68
CA VAL A 136 -3.60 5.12 1.29
C VAL A 136 -4.29 4.01 0.49
N GLY A 137 -5.11 4.37 -0.51
CA GLY A 137 -5.88 3.42 -1.32
C GLY A 137 -7.36 3.30 -0.91
N LYS A 138 -8.00 4.38 -0.44
CA LYS A 138 -9.42 4.37 -0.05
C LYS A 138 -10.34 3.93 -1.20
N GLU A 139 -10.11 4.47 -2.41
CA GLU A 139 -10.88 4.07 -3.60
C GLU A 139 -10.67 2.59 -3.97
N VAL A 140 -9.44 2.09 -3.85
CA VAL A 140 -9.08 0.68 -4.10
C VAL A 140 -9.85 -0.24 -3.13
N VAL A 141 -9.97 0.16 -1.87
CA VAL A 141 -10.79 -0.53 -0.86
C VAL A 141 -12.27 -0.48 -1.21
N ALA A 142 -12.81 0.70 -1.57
CA ALA A 142 -14.21 0.85 -1.95
C ALA A 142 -14.59 -0.02 -3.17
N ARG A 143 -13.72 -0.06 -4.19
CA ARG A 143 -13.90 -0.92 -5.37
C ARG A 143 -13.87 -2.39 -5.00
N THR A 144 -13.03 -2.79 -4.05
CA THR A 144 -12.98 -4.18 -3.59
C THR A 144 -14.26 -4.57 -2.86
N ILE A 145 -14.74 -3.73 -1.94
CA ILE A 145 -16.03 -3.94 -1.26
C ILE A 145 -17.17 -4.11 -2.27
N HIS A 146 -17.19 -3.30 -3.32
CA HIS A 146 -18.19 -3.40 -4.38
C HIS A 146 -18.05 -4.72 -5.17
N ALA A 147 -16.85 -5.05 -5.63
CA ALA A 147 -16.57 -6.24 -6.45
C ALA A 147 -16.87 -7.56 -5.72
N GLU A 148 -16.88 -7.56 -4.39
CA GLU A 148 -17.18 -8.73 -3.56
C GLU A 148 -18.61 -8.72 -3.01
N SER A 149 -19.39 -7.70 -3.36
CA SER A 149 -20.76 -7.54 -2.89
C SER A 149 -21.78 -8.26 -3.76
N LEU A 150 -23.02 -8.30 -3.26
CA LEU A 150 -24.20 -8.73 -4.02
C LEU A 150 -24.48 -7.84 -5.25
N ARG A 151 -23.79 -6.70 -5.38
CA ARG A 151 -23.94 -5.72 -6.45
C ARG A 151 -22.70 -5.66 -7.37
N ALA A 152 -21.83 -6.68 -7.37
CA ALA A 152 -20.58 -6.68 -8.13
C ALA A 152 -20.75 -6.47 -9.65
N ASP A 153 -21.86 -6.95 -10.22
CA ASP A 153 -22.19 -6.80 -11.64
C ASP A 153 -23.01 -5.52 -11.94
N ARG A 154 -23.21 -4.65 -10.93
CA ARG A 154 -24.01 -3.41 -11.03
C ARG A 154 -23.09 -2.18 -11.11
N PRO A 155 -23.62 -1.00 -11.48
CA PRO A 155 -22.80 0.20 -11.57
C PRO A 155 -22.08 0.55 -10.26
N PHE A 156 -20.82 0.96 -10.38
CA PHE A 156 -20.04 1.59 -9.31
C PHE A 156 -19.77 3.04 -9.70
N VAL A 157 -20.51 3.97 -9.10
CA VAL A 157 -20.44 5.39 -9.42
C VAL A 157 -19.59 6.10 -8.37
N VAL A 158 -18.49 6.71 -8.82
CA VAL A 158 -17.59 7.50 -7.98
C VAL A 158 -17.98 8.96 -8.05
N ILE A 159 -18.02 9.61 -6.89
CA ILE A 159 -18.33 11.02 -6.74
C ILE A 159 -17.27 11.61 -5.80
N ASP A 160 -16.37 12.42 -6.34
CA ASP A 160 -15.38 13.15 -5.57
C ASP A 160 -15.97 14.51 -5.16
N CYS A 161 -16.24 14.67 -3.86
CA CYS A 161 -16.83 15.89 -3.32
C CYS A 161 -15.85 17.08 -3.29
N ALA A 162 -14.54 16.83 -3.39
CA ALA A 162 -13.51 17.86 -3.40
C ALA A 162 -13.15 18.33 -4.82
N ALA A 163 -13.26 17.46 -5.83
CA ALA A 163 -12.89 17.79 -7.21
C ALA A 163 -13.97 18.60 -7.97
N ILE A 164 -15.24 18.49 -7.58
CA ILE A 164 -16.35 19.18 -8.26
C ILE A 164 -16.59 20.54 -7.59
N PRO A 165 -16.66 21.65 -8.36
CA PRO A 165 -17.01 22.95 -7.80
C PRO A 165 -18.33 22.90 -7.04
N PRO A 166 -18.44 23.52 -5.83
CA PRO A 166 -19.66 23.46 -5.02
C PRO A 166 -20.94 23.88 -5.77
N SER A 167 -20.82 24.84 -6.69
CA SER A 167 -21.93 25.32 -7.52
C SER A 167 -22.47 24.29 -8.52
N LEU A 168 -21.67 23.31 -8.92
CA LEU A 168 -22.05 22.25 -9.85
C LEU A 168 -22.35 20.93 -9.13
N LEU A 169 -21.85 20.76 -7.91
CA LEU A 169 -21.96 19.51 -7.16
C LEU A 169 -23.42 19.09 -6.95
N GLU A 170 -24.33 20.01 -6.65
CA GLU A 170 -25.76 19.68 -6.53
C GLU A 170 -26.33 19.09 -7.83
N SER A 171 -26.03 19.74 -8.96
CA SER A 171 -26.53 19.35 -10.27
C SER A 171 -25.96 18.00 -10.73
N GLU A 172 -24.68 17.75 -10.44
CA GLU A 172 -24.05 16.46 -10.71
C GLU A 172 -24.64 15.34 -9.82
N LEU A 173 -24.87 15.60 -8.53
CA LEU A 173 -25.42 14.61 -7.60
C LEU A 173 -26.88 14.24 -7.93
N PHE A 174 -27.74 15.25 -8.02
CA PHE A 174 -29.20 15.10 -8.03
C PHE A 174 -29.80 15.27 -9.43
N GLY A 175 -29.05 15.77 -10.41
CA GLY A 175 -29.58 16.08 -11.73
C GLY A 175 -30.46 17.35 -11.73
N HIS A 176 -30.80 17.83 -12.92
CA HIS A 176 -31.62 19.01 -13.09
C HIS A 176 -32.57 18.87 -14.27
N GLU A 177 -33.70 19.56 -14.21
CA GLU A 177 -34.58 19.72 -15.37
C GLU A 177 -34.18 20.94 -16.21
N ARG A 178 -34.57 20.92 -17.49
CA ARG A 178 -34.41 22.08 -18.37
C ARG A 178 -35.05 23.33 -17.75
N GLY A 179 -34.31 24.42 -17.69
CA GLY A 179 -34.76 25.69 -17.11
C GLY A 179 -34.64 25.79 -15.59
N ALA A 180 -34.01 24.83 -14.91
CA ALA A 180 -33.78 24.88 -13.46
C ALA A 180 -32.87 26.05 -13.02
N PHE A 181 -31.95 26.48 -13.89
CA PHE A 181 -31.08 27.65 -13.72
C PHE A 181 -30.70 28.22 -15.09
N THR A 182 -30.05 29.39 -15.13
CA THR A 182 -29.81 30.15 -16.38
C THR A 182 -29.04 29.38 -17.45
N SER A 183 -28.15 28.46 -17.07
CA SER A 183 -27.39 27.59 -17.97
C SER A 183 -27.98 26.18 -18.16
N ALA A 184 -29.18 25.89 -17.62
CA ALA A 184 -29.83 24.58 -17.72
C ALA A 184 -30.55 24.40 -19.07
N VAL A 185 -29.78 24.23 -20.15
CA VAL A 185 -30.28 24.13 -21.53
C VAL A 185 -31.03 22.80 -21.80
N ALA A 186 -30.67 21.73 -21.08
CA ALA A 186 -31.27 20.41 -21.21
C ALA A 186 -31.51 19.78 -19.82
N THR A 187 -32.35 18.75 -19.76
CA THR A 187 -32.48 17.91 -18.57
C THR A 187 -31.27 17.00 -18.46
N ARG A 188 -30.71 16.86 -17.26
CA ARG A 188 -29.58 15.97 -16.98
C ARG A 188 -29.89 15.06 -15.79
N ILE A 189 -29.58 13.78 -15.99
CA ILE A 189 -29.68 12.74 -14.95
C ILE A 189 -28.51 12.93 -13.96
N GLY A 190 -28.79 12.79 -12.67
CA GLY A 190 -27.79 12.90 -11.61
C GLY A 190 -27.08 11.58 -11.32
N LYS A 191 -25.92 11.66 -10.65
CA LYS A 191 -25.09 10.52 -10.28
C LYS A 191 -25.82 9.49 -9.41
N PHE A 192 -26.76 9.91 -8.55
CA PHE A 192 -27.54 8.97 -7.76
C PHE A 192 -28.49 8.11 -8.59
N GLU A 193 -29.05 8.68 -9.66
CA GLU A 193 -29.93 7.95 -10.59
C GLU A 193 -29.10 7.09 -11.56
N GLU A 194 -27.92 7.55 -12.00
CA GLU A 194 -26.96 6.72 -12.74
C GLU A 194 -26.52 5.48 -11.96
N ALA A 195 -26.48 5.58 -10.62
CA ALA A 195 -26.05 4.51 -9.74
C ALA A 195 -27.17 3.54 -9.33
N ASP A 196 -28.40 3.72 -9.80
CA ASP A 196 -29.55 2.94 -9.34
C ASP A 196 -29.34 1.42 -9.48
N GLY A 197 -29.71 0.67 -8.43
CA GLY A 197 -29.41 -0.75 -8.28
C GLY A 197 -27.93 -1.09 -8.01
N GLY A 198 -27.05 -0.10 -7.99
CA GLY A 198 -25.59 -0.24 -7.86
C GLY A 198 -25.04 0.28 -6.53
N THR A 199 -23.81 0.79 -6.57
CA THR A 199 -23.07 1.34 -5.43
C THR A 199 -22.57 2.75 -5.75
N VAL A 200 -22.77 3.66 -4.81
CA VAL A 200 -22.22 5.02 -4.85
C VAL A 200 -21.04 5.09 -3.89
N PHE A 201 -19.90 5.54 -4.41
CA PHE A 201 -18.72 5.87 -3.63
C PHE A 201 -18.56 7.39 -3.54
N LEU A 202 -18.70 7.92 -2.32
CA LEU A 202 -18.55 9.33 -1.98
C LEU A 202 -17.13 9.57 -1.46
N ASP A 203 -16.22 10.05 -2.29
CA ASP A 203 -14.86 10.38 -1.87
C ASP A 203 -14.77 11.80 -1.31
N GLU A 204 -13.90 11.95 -0.31
CA GLU A 204 -13.71 13.15 0.50
C GLU A 204 -15.03 13.79 0.99
N ILE A 205 -15.90 12.97 1.60
CA ILE A 205 -17.24 13.38 2.07
C ILE A 205 -17.21 14.55 3.07
N GLY A 206 -16.09 14.76 3.76
CA GLY A 206 -15.89 15.88 4.67
C GLY A 206 -15.85 17.26 4.00
N GLU A 207 -15.68 17.31 2.67
CA GLU A 207 -15.70 18.55 1.88
C GLU A 207 -17.10 18.90 1.35
N LEU A 208 -18.12 18.09 1.63
CA LEU A 208 -19.49 18.33 1.19
C LEU A 208 -20.08 19.58 1.89
N PRO A 209 -20.60 20.57 1.15
CA PRO A 209 -21.28 21.73 1.72
C PRO A 209 -22.48 21.39 2.63
N LEU A 210 -22.69 22.16 3.70
CA LEU A 210 -23.73 21.91 4.72
C LEU A 210 -25.16 21.79 4.16
N ASP A 211 -25.48 22.57 3.13
CA ASP A 211 -26.79 22.53 2.45
C ASP A 211 -26.99 21.22 1.68
N LEU A 212 -25.93 20.69 1.08
CA LEU A 212 -25.96 19.39 0.40
C LEU A 212 -25.92 18.21 1.37
N GLN A 213 -25.31 18.37 2.55
CA GLN A 213 -25.35 17.35 3.61
C GLN A 213 -26.79 17.01 4.02
N ALA A 214 -27.69 18.00 4.12
CA ALA A 214 -29.10 17.77 4.44
C ALA A 214 -29.84 16.99 3.33
N LYS A 215 -29.52 17.27 2.05
CA LYS A 215 -30.10 16.54 0.91
C LYS A 215 -29.58 15.11 0.84
N LEU A 216 -28.27 14.91 1.06
CA LEU A 216 -27.67 13.58 1.13
C LEU A 216 -28.26 12.73 2.26
N LEU A 217 -28.47 13.32 3.44
CA LEU A 217 -29.11 12.63 4.56
C LEU A 217 -30.48 12.07 4.16
N ARG A 218 -31.29 12.86 3.43
CA ARG A 218 -32.58 12.41 2.93
C ARG A 218 -32.44 11.22 1.97
N VAL A 219 -31.47 11.24 1.06
CA VAL A 219 -31.20 10.09 0.17
C VAL A 219 -30.84 8.85 1.00
N LEU A 220 -29.95 8.97 1.99
CA LEU A 220 -29.51 7.86 2.85
C LEU A 220 -30.64 7.27 3.71
N GLN A 221 -31.63 8.08 4.08
CA GLN A 221 -32.76 7.67 4.92
C GLN A 221 -33.92 7.12 4.09
N THR A 222 -34.38 7.87 3.10
CA THR A 222 -35.64 7.59 2.39
C THR A 222 -35.42 6.96 1.02
N ARG A 223 -34.18 6.86 0.55
CA ARG A 223 -33.87 6.38 -0.80
C ARG A 223 -34.56 7.19 -1.90
N GLN A 224 -34.82 8.47 -1.60
CA GLN A 224 -35.50 9.39 -2.51
C GLN A 224 -34.84 10.77 -2.48
N PHE A 225 -34.88 11.45 -3.63
CA PHE A 225 -34.47 12.85 -3.76
C PHE A 225 -35.29 13.55 -4.84
N THR A 226 -35.09 14.85 -5.01
CA THR A 226 -35.73 15.65 -6.07
C THR A 226 -34.67 16.26 -6.97
N ARG A 227 -34.90 16.28 -8.28
CA ARG A 227 -34.06 17.01 -9.23
C ARG A 227 -34.17 18.51 -9.00
N ILE A 228 -33.13 19.26 -9.36
CA ILE A 228 -33.17 20.72 -9.32
C ILE A 228 -34.23 21.21 -10.31
N GLY A 229 -35.11 22.12 -9.85
CA GLY A 229 -36.17 22.71 -10.67
C GLY A 229 -37.44 21.86 -10.79
N ARG A 230 -37.51 20.65 -10.18
CA ARG A 230 -38.71 19.82 -10.19
C ARG A 230 -38.95 19.12 -8.84
N PRO A 231 -40.05 19.42 -8.13
CA PRO A 231 -40.34 18.86 -6.81
C PRO A 231 -40.94 17.45 -6.88
N VAL A 232 -40.60 16.66 -7.91
CA VAL A 232 -41.07 15.27 -8.05
C VAL A 232 -39.99 14.34 -7.48
N PRO A 233 -40.34 13.49 -6.49
CA PRO A 233 -39.37 12.57 -5.91
C PRO A 233 -38.98 11.48 -6.91
N VAL A 234 -37.69 11.20 -6.96
CA VAL A 234 -37.05 10.10 -7.67
C VAL A 234 -36.57 9.10 -6.62
N SER A 235 -36.96 7.83 -6.76
CA SER A 235 -36.56 6.75 -5.86
C SER A 235 -35.38 5.99 -6.46
N VAL A 236 -34.37 5.69 -5.63
CA VAL A 236 -33.15 4.96 -6.05
C VAL A 236 -32.76 3.92 -5.01
N ASP A 237 -32.42 2.71 -5.43
CA ASP A 237 -31.84 1.69 -4.56
C ASP A 237 -30.32 1.64 -4.73
N VAL A 238 -29.61 2.40 -3.91
CA VAL A 238 -28.14 2.50 -3.94
C VAL A 238 -27.51 2.07 -2.62
N ARG A 239 -26.41 1.32 -2.71
CA ARG A 239 -25.50 1.10 -1.58
C ARG A 239 -24.53 2.27 -1.47
N PHE A 240 -24.22 2.73 -0.26
CA PHE A 240 -23.27 3.81 -0.04
C PHE A 240 -21.95 3.32 0.55
N ILE A 241 -20.85 3.81 0.00
CA ILE A 241 -19.52 3.77 0.59
C ILE A 241 -19.04 5.22 0.61
N ALA A 242 -18.51 5.70 1.73
CA ALA A 242 -17.97 7.04 1.85
C ALA A 242 -16.51 6.97 2.31
N SER A 243 -15.69 7.93 1.92
CA SER A 243 -14.32 8.06 2.41
C SER A 243 -13.97 9.48 2.80
N THR A 244 -13.04 9.61 3.74
CA THR A 244 -12.47 10.90 4.11
C THR A 244 -11.10 10.75 4.76
N ASN A 245 -10.29 11.80 4.62
CA ASN A 245 -9.05 11.99 5.38
C ASN A 245 -9.20 12.93 6.61
N VAL A 246 -10.35 13.58 6.80
CA VAL A 246 -10.59 14.50 7.92
C VAL A 246 -11.27 13.81 9.10
N ASP A 247 -11.07 14.37 10.29
CA ASP A 247 -11.79 13.98 11.50
C ASP A 247 -13.22 14.54 11.47
N LEU A 248 -14.19 13.71 11.10
CA LEU A 248 -15.60 14.10 11.04
C LEU A 248 -16.18 14.43 12.43
N GLU A 249 -15.73 13.77 13.50
CA GLU A 249 -16.21 14.06 14.86
C GLU A 249 -15.79 15.47 15.29
N ARG A 250 -14.57 15.88 14.92
CA ARG A 250 -14.13 17.26 15.09
C ARG A 250 -14.97 18.23 14.25
N ARG A 251 -15.22 17.92 12.97
CA ARG A 251 -16.04 18.77 12.08
C ARG A 251 -17.48 18.93 12.58
N VAL A 252 -18.05 17.91 13.21
CA VAL A 252 -19.35 17.97 13.88
C VAL A 252 -19.33 18.94 15.06
N ARG A 253 -18.31 18.85 15.93
CA ARG A 253 -18.15 19.80 17.05
C ARG A 253 -17.95 21.25 16.59
N GLU A 254 -17.30 21.43 15.45
CA GLU A 254 -17.08 22.74 14.82
C GLU A 254 -18.30 23.26 14.04
N GLY A 255 -19.38 22.46 13.92
CA GLY A 255 -20.58 22.84 13.17
C GLY A 255 -20.41 22.87 11.65
N THR A 256 -19.32 22.32 11.13
CA THR A 256 -19.02 22.25 9.69
C THR A 256 -19.47 20.93 9.05
N PHE A 257 -19.88 19.96 9.87
CA PHE A 257 -20.50 18.71 9.44
C PHE A 257 -21.71 18.39 10.33
N ARG A 258 -22.78 17.86 9.74
CA ARG A 258 -24.00 17.56 10.49
C ARG A 258 -23.88 16.25 11.27
N ASP A 259 -24.32 16.28 12.52
CA ASP A 259 -24.30 15.13 13.43
C ASP A 259 -25.17 13.97 12.93
N ASP A 260 -26.38 14.28 12.45
CA ASP A 260 -27.33 13.30 11.90
C ASP A 260 -26.78 12.54 10.67
N LEU A 261 -26.09 13.25 9.78
CA LEU A 261 -25.41 12.66 8.63
C LEU A 261 -24.23 11.79 9.06
N PHE A 262 -23.42 12.25 10.03
CA PHE A 262 -22.29 11.49 10.54
C PHE A 262 -22.74 10.13 11.08
N TYR A 263 -23.75 10.09 11.94
CA TYR A 263 -24.27 8.81 12.46
C TYR A 263 -24.81 7.88 11.36
N ARG A 264 -25.38 8.43 10.27
CA ARG A 264 -25.92 7.63 9.17
C ARG A 264 -24.83 7.08 8.24
N LEU A 265 -23.69 7.76 8.14
CA LEU A 265 -22.52 7.31 7.40
C LEU A 265 -21.68 6.31 8.22
N ASN A 266 -21.56 6.56 9.52
CA ASN A 266 -20.69 5.81 10.43
C ASN A 266 -21.32 4.51 10.95
N VAL A 267 -21.91 3.71 10.06
CA VAL A 267 -22.50 2.40 10.42
C VAL A 267 -21.42 1.33 10.56
N VAL A 268 -20.53 1.24 9.57
CA VAL A 268 -19.32 0.41 9.65
C VAL A 268 -18.12 1.25 9.25
N THR A 269 -17.16 1.39 10.16
CA THR A 269 -15.93 2.15 9.93
C THR A 269 -14.78 1.22 9.59
N VAL A 270 -14.06 1.52 8.51
CA VAL A 270 -12.82 0.83 8.15
C VAL A 270 -11.69 1.85 8.12
N ARG A 271 -10.71 1.69 9.03
CA ARG A 271 -9.53 2.56 9.08
C ARG A 271 -8.39 1.91 8.31
N ILE A 272 -7.94 2.58 7.25
CA ILE A 272 -6.85 2.11 6.41
C ILE A 272 -5.55 2.72 6.94
N PRO A 273 -4.57 1.90 7.38
CA PRO A 273 -3.32 2.40 7.94
C PRO A 273 -2.47 3.10 6.86
N PRO A 274 -1.72 4.16 7.24
CA PRO A 274 -0.75 4.79 6.35
C PRO A 274 0.40 3.85 6.03
N LEU A 275 1.07 4.06 4.91
CA LEU A 275 2.09 3.15 4.39
C LEU A 275 3.27 2.97 5.35
N ARG A 276 3.64 4.01 6.12
CA ARG A 276 4.65 3.95 7.18
C ARG A 276 4.36 2.97 8.32
N GLU A 277 3.08 2.65 8.53
CA GLU A 277 2.61 1.71 9.56
C GLU A 277 2.50 0.28 9.05
N ARG A 278 2.59 0.07 7.73
CA ARG A 278 2.50 -1.23 7.05
C ARG A 278 3.68 -1.47 6.11
N ARG A 279 4.90 -1.24 6.60
CA ARG A 279 6.13 -1.30 5.78
C ARG A 279 6.37 -2.68 5.15
N ALA A 280 5.86 -3.74 5.77
CA ALA A 280 5.92 -5.10 5.24
C ALA A 280 5.20 -5.25 3.89
N ASP A 281 4.27 -4.35 3.57
CA ASP A 281 3.52 -4.37 2.31
C ASP A 281 4.29 -3.72 1.15
N ILE A 282 5.28 -2.86 1.45
CA ILE A 282 5.99 -2.06 0.44
C ILE A 282 6.61 -2.94 -0.66
N PRO A 283 7.35 -4.03 -0.37
CA PRO A 283 7.93 -4.86 -1.43
C PRO A 283 6.88 -5.44 -2.39
N LEU A 284 5.73 -5.88 -1.88
CA LEU A 284 4.66 -6.43 -2.70
C LEU A 284 3.93 -5.36 -3.51
N LEU A 285 3.71 -4.19 -2.90
CA LEU A 285 3.13 -3.02 -3.59
C LEU A 285 4.03 -2.57 -4.73
N VAL A 286 5.33 -2.44 -4.50
CA VAL A 286 6.34 -2.08 -5.50
C VAL A 286 6.28 -3.02 -6.71
N GLN A 287 6.30 -4.33 -6.45
CA GLN A 287 6.24 -5.33 -7.52
C GLN A 287 4.98 -5.17 -8.38
N ARG A 288 3.81 -5.02 -7.74
CA ARG A 288 2.53 -4.87 -8.45
C ARG A 288 2.49 -3.57 -9.24
N ILE A 289 2.90 -2.46 -8.63
CA ILE A 289 2.87 -1.13 -9.22
C ILE A 289 3.76 -1.11 -10.45
N LEU A 290 5.01 -1.58 -10.35
CA LEU A 290 5.93 -1.65 -11.50
C LEU A 290 5.36 -2.52 -12.63
N ALA A 291 4.84 -3.72 -12.32
CA ALA A 291 4.22 -4.57 -13.34
C ALA A 291 3.00 -3.91 -14.02
N SER A 292 2.22 -3.13 -13.26
CA SER A 292 1.09 -2.36 -13.80
C SER A 292 1.56 -1.20 -14.68
N LEU A 293 2.54 -0.43 -14.23
CA LEU A 293 3.10 0.72 -14.94
C LEU A 293 3.80 0.31 -16.23
N SER A 294 4.58 -0.78 -16.22
CA SER A 294 5.20 -1.32 -17.44
C SER A 294 4.18 -1.64 -18.53
N ARG A 295 3.06 -2.29 -18.16
CA ARG A 295 1.97 -2.58 -19.11
C ARG A 295 1.27 -1.33 -19.60
N ARG A 296 0.98 -0.37 -18.71
CA ARG A 296 0.27 0.88 -19.05
C ARG A 296 1.10 1.80 -19.94
N ASN A 297 2.40 1.90 -19.68
CA ASN A 297 3.31 2.80 -20.39
C ASN A 297 4.00 2.14 -21.60
N GLY A 298 3.75 0.85 -21.86
CA GLY A 298 4.39 0.11 -22.96
C GLY A 298 5.90 -0.01 -22.81
N VAL A 299 6.42 0.09 -21.57
CA VAL A 299 7.85 0.01 -21.25
C VAL A 299 8.17 -1.40 -20.76
N ALA A 300 9.33 -1.94 -21.14
CA ALA A 300 9.78 -3.22 -20.64
C ALA A 300 9.83 -3.24 -19.09
N PRO A 301 9.44 -4.34 -18.45
CA PRO A 301 9.59 -4.48 -17.01
C PRO A 301 11.05 -4.32 -16.61
N ARG A 302 11.30 -3.50 -15.59
CA ARG A 302 12.64 -3.29 -15.02
C ARG A 302 12.71 -3.92 -13.64
N TRP A 303 13.88 -4.44 -13.32
CA TRP A 303 14.22 -4.97 -12.02
C TRP A 303 14.48 -3.83 -11.04
N LEU A 304 14.29 -4.08 -9.74
CA LEU A 304 14.62 -3.13 -8.69
C LEU A 304 15.83 -3.65 -7.92
N GLU A 305 16.82 -2.78 -7.73
CA GLU A 305 18.01 -3.10 -6.96
C GLU A 305 17.69 -3.29 -5.46
N PRO A 306 18.36 -4.21 -4.73
CA PRO A 306 18.14 -4.38 -3.31
C PRO A 306 18.32 -3.10 -2.48
N GLU A 307 19.30 -2.25 -2.81
CA GLU A 307 19.49 -0.96 -2.12
C GLU A 307 18.29 -0.02 -2.39
N ALA A 308 17.80 0.02 -3.62
CA ALA A 308 16.64 0.82 -3.99
C ALA A 308 15.38 0.36 -3.21
N LEU A 309 15.16 -0.94 -3.09
CA LEU A 309 14.09 -1.50 -2.27
C LEU A 309 14.25 -1.13 -0.79
N GLY A 310 15.47 -1.22 -0.26
CA GLY A 310 15.78 -0.80 1.12
C GLY A 310 15.41 0.65 1.37
N ARG A 311 15.71 1.56 0.45
CA ARG A 311 15.30 2.97 0.53
C ARG A 311 13.79 3.13 0.52
N LEU A 312 13.09 2.46 -0.40
CA LEU A 312 11.63 2.49 -0.46
C LEU A 312 10.99 2.00 0.85
N VAL A 313 11.52 0.95 1.48
CA VAL A 313 11.00 0.42 2.75
C VAL A 313 11.26 1.38 3.91
N SER A 314 12.41 2.05 3.92
CA SER A 314 12.81 2.98 4.98
C SER A 314 12.10 4.33 4.90
N TYR A 315 11.64 4.72 3.71
CA TYR A 315 10.98 6.00 3.48
C TYR A 315 9.62 6.07 4.18
N ALA A 316 9.24 7.27 4.61
CA ALA A 316 8.06 7.46 5.44
C ALA A 316 6.77 7.68 4.65
N TRP A 317 6.85 7.94 3.34
CA TRP A 317 5.70 8.02 2.44
C TRP A 317 4.58 8.96 2.91
N PRO A 318 4.82 10.28 3.06
CA PRO A 318 3.78 11.25 3.42
C PRO A 318 2.58 11.25 2.45
N GLY A 319 2.78 10.93 1.17
CA GLY A 319 1.72 10.75 0.19
C GLY A 319 1.29 9.29 -0.02
N ASN A 320 1.72 8.39 0.86
CA ASN A 320 1.34 6.98 0.91
C ASN A 320 1.56 6.24 -0.43
N VAL A 321 0.60 5.41 -0.84
CA VAL A 321 0.71 4.58 -2.06
C VAL A 321 0.70 5.43 -3.32
N ARG A 322 0.01 6.58 -3.33
CA ARG A 322 -0.01 7.50 -4.48
C ARG A 322 1.38 8.08 -4.75
N GLU A 323 2.09 8.47 -3.70
CA GLU A 323 3.47 8.94 -3.82
C GLU A 323 4.41 7.81 -4.26
N LEU A 324 4.26 6.62 -3.69
CA LEU A 324 5.01 5.44 -4.12
C LEU A 324 4.83 5.14 -5.61
N GLU A 325 3.59 5.18 -6.12
CA GLU A 325 3.29 4.99 -7.54
C GLU A 325 3.98 6.04 -8.42
N ASN A 326 3.91 7.32 -8.04
CA ASN A 326 4.57 8.41 -8.77
C ASN A 326 6.10 8.27 -8.80
N VAL A 327 6.70 7.89 -7.68
CA VAL A 327 8.15 7.67 -7.58
C VAL A 327 8.58 6.50 -8.48
N LEU A 328 7.86 5.39 -8.43
CA LEU A 328 8.14 4.20 -9.25
C LEU A 328 7.91 4.44 -10.73
N GLU A 329 6.88 5.20 -11.11
CA GLU A 329 6.61 5.57 -12.50
C GLU A 329 7.74 6.41 -13.07
N ARG A 330 8.16 7.45 -12.34
CA ARG A 330 9.31 8.27 -12.75
C ARG A 330 10.57 7.43 -12.88
N ALA A 331 10.86 6.57 -11.92
CA ALA A 331 12.03 5.71 -11.93
C ALA A 331 12.01 4.72 -13.12
N LEU A 332 10.84 4.14 -13.42
CA LEU A 332 10.66 3.23 -14.57
C LEU A 332 10.94 3.93 -15.92
N ILE A 333 10.52 5.19 -16.06
CA ILE A 333 10.69 5.99 -17.27
C ILE A 333 12.14 6.46 -17.43
N LEU A 334 12.76 6.95 -16.36
CA LEU A 334 14.08 7.59 -16.40
C LEU A 334 15.26 6.63 -16.28
N ALA A 335 15.05 5.40 -15.79
CA ALA A 335 16.11 4.42 -15.65
C ALA A 335 16.79 4.13 -17.00
N ARG A 336 18.13 4.24 -17.00
CA ARG A 336 18.95 4.06 -18.22
C ARG A 336 19.14 2.60 -18.63
N GLY A 337 18.92 1.66 -17.71
CA GLY A 337 19.15 0.23 -17.91
C GLY A 337 18.01 -0.64 -17.37
N PRO A 338 18.12 -1.98 -17.46
CA PRO A 338 17.06 -2.90 -17.04
C PRO A 338 16.85 -2.93 -15.52
N MET A 339 17.68 -2.22 -14.75
CA MET A 339 17.63 -2.12 -13.30
C MET A 339 17.31 -0.67 -12.89
N ILE A 340 16.37 -0.51 -11.95
CA ILE A 340 16.09 0.72 -11.22
C ILE A 340 17.00 0.74 -10.00
N THR A 341 17.87 1.73 -9.93
CA THR A 341 18.86 1.91 -8.85
C THR A 341 18.34 2.87 -7.78
N ALA A 342 19.02 2.92 -6.64
CA ALA A 342 18.69 3.86 -5.57
C ALA A 342 18.74 5.34 -6.03
N ALA A 343 19.61 5.66 -6.99
CA ALA A 343 19.74 7.01 -7.56
C ALA A 343 18.53 7.41 -8.43
N ASP A 344 17.83 6.44 -9.03
CA ASP A 344 16.68 6.70 -9.90
C ASP A 344 15.40 7.07 -9.12
N LEU A 345 15.33 6.72 -7.83
CA LEU A 345 14.15 6.96 -7.00
C LEU A 345 13.95 8.44 -6.66
N ALA A 346 15.03 9.23 -6.62
CA ALA A 346 15.03 10.65 -6.29
C ALA A 346 14.06 11.01 -5.15
N LEU A 347 14.13 10.24 -4.06
CA LEU A 347 13.42 10.47 -2.80
C LEU A 347 14.05 11.68 -2.11
N SER A 348 13.24 12.60 -1.59
CA SER A 348 13.75 13.71 -0.79
C SER A 348 14.16 13.20 0.60
N ASP A 349 15.37 13.51 1.07
CA ASP A 349 15.85 13.20 2.44
C ASP A 349 15.07 13.95 3.55
N ALA A 350 13.90 14.50 3.25
CA ALA A 350 13.08 15.21 4.21
C ALA A 350 12.56 14.22 5.27
N PRO A 351 12.81 14.47 6.57
CA PRO A 351 12.10 13.75 7.62
C PRO A 351 10.60 13.98 7.41
N ALA A 352 9.84 12.90 7.31
CA ALA A 352 8.40 12.99 7.38
C ALA A 352 8.02 13.37 8.80
N ASP A 353 7.72 14.65 8.97
CA ASP A 353 6.65 15.12 9.81
C ASP A 353 6.49 16.61 9.50
N GLY A 354 5.27 17.05 9.22
CA GLY A 354 4.88 18.47 9.34
C GLY A 354 4.89 18.95 10.80
N ALA A 355 5.60 18.26 11.69
CA ALA A 355 5.94 18.74 13.01
C ALA A 355 7.14 19.68 12.86
N PRO A 356 7.17 20.84 13.55
CA PRO A 356 8.41 21.60 13.68
C PRO A 356 9.50 20.64 14.14
N PRO A 357 10.75 20.76 13.63
CA PRO A 357 11.84 19.89 14.02
C PRO A 357 11.79 19.78 15.53
N ARG A 358 11.68 18.56 16.07
CA ARG A 358 11.83 18.34 17.51
C ARG A 358 13.09 19.11 17.87
N PRO A 359 13.03 20.08 18.80
CA PRO A 359 14.22 20.83 19.15
C PRO A 359 15.24 19.76 19.53
N GLU A 360 16.32 19.65 18.75
CA GLU A 360 17.48 18.90 19.20
C GLU A 360 17.73 19.39 20.63
N PRO A 361 17.90 18.49 21.61
CA PRO A 361 18.07 18.89 23.00
C PRO A 361 19.12 19.99 23.02
N LEU A 362 18.78 21.21 23.48
CA LEU A 362 19.61 22.40 23.25
C LEU A 362 21.06 22.12 23.64
N ARG A 363 21.89 21.86 22.63
CA ARG A 363 23.28 21.45 22.82
C ARG A 363 24.09 22.72 22.97
N THR A 364 25.03 22.69 23.91
CA THR A 364 25.97 23.80 24.00
C THR A 364 26.79 23.88 22.71
N LEU A 365 27.23 25.08 22.33
CA LEU A 365 28.15 25.26 21.19
C LEU A 365 29.37 24.34 21.29
N ARG A 366 29.80 24.05 22.53
CA ARG A 366 30.89 23.12 22.81
C ARG A 366 30.57 21.68 22.42
N GLU A 367 29.35 21.20 22.64
CA GLU A 367 28.94 19.83 22.28
C GLU A 367 28.81 19.65 20.77
N VAL A 368 28.25 20.65 20.09
CA VAL A 368 28.14 20.69 18.62
C VAL A 368 29.53 20.73 17.99
N GLU A 369 30.38 21.64 18.46
CA GLU A 369 31.77 21.75 18.01
C GLU A 369 32.54 20.44 18.24
N MET A 370 32.32 19.79 19.39
CA MET A 370 33.04 18.57 19.76
C MET A 370 32.65 17.38 18.89
N GLU A 371 31.36 17.19 18.64
CA GLU A 371 30.91 16.13 17.75
C GLU A 371 31.40 16.35 16.32
N HIS A 372 31.36 17.60 15.86
CA HIS A 372 31.87 17.94 14.54
C HIS A 372 33.38 17.63 14.41
N ILE A 373 34.18 17.97 15.43
CA ILE A 373 35.61 17.62 15.48
C ILE A 373 35.82 16.09 15.42
N ARG A 374 35.01 15.30 16.13
CA ARG A 374 35.10 13.83 16.09
C ARG A 374 34.77 13.26 14.72
N ARG A 375 33.66 13.68 14.12
CA ARG A 375 33.28 13.23 12.76
C ARG A 375 34.36 13.54 11.73
N VAL A 376 34.99 14.72 11.81
CA VAL A 376 36.07 15.11 10.90
C VAL A 376 37.35 14.31 11.16
N LEU A 377 37.65 13.95 12.41
CA LEU A 377 38.78 13.07 12.73
C LEU A 377 38.55 11.64 12.24
N ASP A 378 37.34 11.09 12.41
CA ASP A 378 36.99 9.75 11.92
C ASP A 378 37.07 9.71 10.38
N ALA A 379 36.55 10.74 9.69
CA ALA A 379 36.63 10.86 8.24
C ALA A 379 38.04 11.14 7.69
N THR A 380 39.02 11.41 8.58
CA THR A 380 40.42 11.64 8.20
C THR A 380 41.37 10.60 8.82
N ASP A 381 40.84 9.48 9.31
CA ASP A 381 41.58 8.39 9.94
C ASP A 381 42.51 8.89 11.07
N GLY A 382 42.05 9.88 11.84
CA GLY A 382 42.82 10.45 12.95
C GLY A 382 43.93 11.42 12.55
N ASN A 383 44.03 11.83 11.27
CA ASN A 383 45.04 12.78 10.82
C ASN A 383 44.71 14.21 11.24
N GLU A 384 45.25 14.66 12.39
CA GLU A 384 45.01 16.00 12.95
C GLU A 384 45.33 17.15 11.99
N SER A 385 46.34 17.03 11.13
CA SER A 385 46.70 18.08 10.16
C SER A 385 45.67 18.23 9.05
N ARG A 386 45.09 17.10 8.60
CA ARG A 386 44.02 17.08 7.59
C ARG A 386 42.69 17.52 8.19
N ALA A 387 42.39 17.05 9.40
CA ALA A 387 41.21 17.45 10.16
C ALA A 387 41.19 18.96 10.44
N ALA A 388 42.32 19.54 10.87
CA ALA A 388 42.43 20.98 11.13
C ALA A 388 42.14 21.83 9.88
N ARG A 389 42.59 21.37 8.70
CA ARG A 389 42.33 22.03 7.42
C ARG A 389 40.85 22.01 7.04
N ILE A 390 40.17 20.89 7.25
CA ILE A 390 38.72 20.74 7.00
C ILE A 390 37.91 21.59 7.99
N LEU A 391 38.33 21.62 9.25
CA LEU A 391 37.70 22.42 10.30
C LEU A 391 37.99 23.92 10.19
N GLY A 392 38.89 24.35 9.29
CA GLY A 392 39.26 25.75 9.12
C GLY A 392 39.98 26.37 10.33
N ILE A 393 40.61 25.55 11.18
CA ILE A 393 41.32 26.00 12.39
C ILE A 393 42.80 25.64 12.35
N HIS A 394 43.62 26.40 13.08
CA HIS A 394 45.03 26.06 13.22
C HIS A 394 45.21 24.70 13.92
N ARG A 395 46.20 23.91 13.50
CA ARG A 395 46.50 22.58 14.08
C ARG A 395 46.65 22.64 15.61
N ASP A 396 47.37 23.64 16.12
CA ASP A 396 47.56 23.82 17.57
C ASP A 396 46.26 24.11 18.32
N THR A 397 45.28 24.74 17.67
CA THR A 397 43.94 24.99 18.21
C THR A 397 43.17 23.68 18.32
N LEU A 398 43.28 22.81 17.31
CA LEU A 398 42.70 21.47 17.33
C LEU A 398 43.35 20.60 18.42
N SER A 399 44.68 20.51 18.49
CA SER A 399 45.38 19.71 19.52
C SER A 399 45.14 20.24 20.95
N ARG A 400 44.84 21.54 21.13
CA ARG A 400 44.45 22.11 22.43
C ARG A 400 43.02 21.73 22.81
N LYS A 401 42.08 21.71 21.85
CA LYS A 401 40.70 21.24 22.04
C LYS A 401 40.67 19.73 22.34
N LEU A 402 41.50 18.94 21.67
CA LEU A 402 41.66 17.49 21.92
C LEU A 402 42.36 17.16 23.25
N ARG A 403 43.25 18.01 23.76
CA ARG A 403 43.83 17.83 25.10
C ARG A 403 42.83 18.09 26.22
N ARG A 404 41.94 19.06 26.05
CA ARG A 404 40.84 19.32 27.00
C ARG A 404 39.81 18.17 27.07
N LEU A 405 39.82 17.25 26.11
CA LEU A 405 39.02 16.02 26.10
C LEU A 405 39.63 14.88 26.94
N ARG A 406 40.95 14.86 27.13
CA ARG A 406 41.68 13.75 27.80
C ARG A 406 41.87 13.97 29.32
N GLY A 407 41.14 14.90 29.93
CA GLY A 407 41.05 15.03 31.40
C GLY A 407 40.19 13.89 32.00
N PRO A 408 40.36 13.54 33.28
CA PRO A 408 40.09 12.19 33.79
C PRO A 408 38.60 11.87 33.75
N VAL A 409 38.22 10.98 32.82
CA VAL A 409 36.97 10.23 32.87
C VAL A 409 37.38 8.76 33.00
N ASN A 410 37.07 8.20 34.16
CA ASN A 410 37.23 6.78 34.47
C ASN A 410 36.47 5.94 33.43
N GLY A 411 37.18 4.95 32.87
CA GLY A 411 36.61 3.84 32.12
C GLY A 411 36.23 4.17 30.68
N VAL A 412 37.11 3.86 29.72
CA VAL A 412 37.01 2.68 28.84
C VAL A 412 38.14 2.73 27.80
N ARG A 413 39.00 1.70 27.91
CA ARG A 413 39.84 0.99 26.93
C ARG A 413 40.52 1.76 25.79
N SER A 414 41.84 1.78 25.93
CA SER A 414 42.88 2.00 24.93
C SER A 414 42.88 0.92 23.84
N GLU A 415 42.66 1.31 22.58
CA GLU A 415 42.99 0.46 21.41
C GLU A 415 43.25 1.30 20.15
N TRP A 416 44.04 2.38 20.27
CA TRP A 416 44.65 3.06 19.13
C TRP A 416 46.11 3.38 19.44
N ARG A 417 46.94 2.33 19.46
CA ARG A 417 48.39 2.40 19.30
C ARG A 417 48.90 1.08 18.69
N ALA A 418 49.02 1.06 17.37
CA ALA A 418 50.11 0.43 16.62
C ALA A 418 50.09 1.03 15.22
#